data_AF-A0A938SLY8-F1
#
_entry.id   AF-A0A938SLY8-F1
#
_cell.length_a   1.000
_cell.length_b   1.000
_cell.length_c   1.000
_cell.angle_alpha   90.00
_cell.angle_beta   90.00
_cell.angle_gamma   90.00
#
_symmetry.space_group_name_H-M   'P 1'
#
loop_
_entity.id
_entity.type
_entity.pdbx_description
1 polymer ?
#
loop_
_entity_poly.entity_id
_entity_poly.type
_entity_poly.pdbx_seq_one_letter_code
_entity_poly.pdbx_strand_id
1 'polypeptide(L)'
;MEIRPEEFTLFSDWFGSALKTFVIAVPASAFLAIIVCYVISAARRGPVEAFYAVAGVIASAIGKDLPATSARRILAVARLTVKEAIRRRLIVAFIIFVIAFLFAGWFLDPRSDDPAHLYLSFVLTTTNYLVIVLAISLATASIPSDIKSKTIYTIVTKPVRASEIVVGRVLGFAAVISVLLVAMCAISYLFVNRGMRHEHQVNEESVIVSPVAEGSGAGGGSEGLTTSDSYHRHSFKVNPQGVGVTDKVRGHRHAVARDVANPSSYLVGEPEGALEARVPIYGQLRFLDREGNPADKGVNVGKEWEYRSYIEGRSLATAIWTFEGITPADFREGNLPIAMTLGVFRTHKGDIETRVRGVVILSSVNPRKPLQCEPIGFESQEFSTQQLRIPRKLRPVGEDGATGREIDLFDDLVHEGKLEIWLRCDDPGQFFGVAQADLSLEAPNASFEWNFVKAYISIWFQVLIVVCMGVTFSTFVNSPVAIMASVCNILLGFFGGFVSELRTGEAFGGGPIEATIRLARQDNLVKPLEVDLGVVAVRIVKFLDNALLSVMDAMTWVLPDFSSLGRATEYVAYNFNYYDSLLARQSLSTLVYVAGILIVGYFFLKTREIAA
;
A
#
# COMPACT_ATOMS: atom_id res chain seq x y z
N MET A 1 7.94 4.35 -0.96
CA MET A 1 7.00 3.42 -0.33
C MET A 1 7.70 2.73 0.84
N GLU A 2 7.10 2.79 2.03
CA GLU A 2 7.58 2.06 3.21
C GLU A 2 6.90 0.70 3.26
N ILE A 3 7.67 -0.38 3.17
CA ILE A 3 7.12 -1.74 3.26
C ILE A 3 7.38 -2.28 4.66
N ARG A 4 6.31 -2.74 5.30
CA ARG A 4 6.34 -3.19 6.70
C ARG A 4 6.55 -4.71 6.76
N PRO A 5 7.39 -5.22 7.69
CA PRO A 5 7.67 -6.65 7.81
C PRO A 5 6.41 -7.52 7.97
N GLU A 6 5.39 -7.00 8.65
CA GLU A 6 4.09 -7.64 8.86
C GLU A 6 3.35 -7.99 7.56
N GLU A 7 3.65 -7.31 6.46
CA GLU A 7 3.03 -7.54 5.16
C GLU A 7 3.49 -8.86 4.51
N PHE A 8 4.63 -9.39 4.94
CA PHE A 8 5.22 -10.64 4.41
C PHE A 8 4.79 -11.90 5.15
N THR A 9 4.06 -11.74 6.26
CA THR A 9 3.55 -12.91 6.99
C THR A 9 2.65 -13.75 6.06
N LEU A 10 2.49 -15.04 6.28
CA LEU A 10 1.55 -15.86 5.52
C LEU A 10 0.12 -15.67 6.01
N PHE A 11 -0.88 -15.90 5.14
CA PHE A 11 -2.29 -15.77 5.53
C PHE A 11 -2.65 -16.67 6.72
N SER A 12 -2.12 -17.90 6.77
CA SER A 12 -2.32 -18.84 7.88
C SER A 12 -1.85 -18.29 9.23
N ASP A 13 -0.66 -17.69 9.24
CA ASP A 13 -0.01 -17.24 10.47
C ASP A 13 -0.70 -15.99 11.02
N TRP A 14 -1.08 -15.10 10.10
CA TRP A 14 -1.91 -13.94 10.42
C TRP A 14 -3.32 -14.33 10.86
N PHE A 15 -3.95 -15.32 10.23
CA PHE A 15 -5.33 -15.69 10.52
C PHE A 15 -5.48 -16.18 11.97
N GLY A 16 -4.52 -16.94 12.48
CA GLY A 16 -4.53 -17.43 13.87
C GLY A 16 -4.50 -16.31 14.90
N SER A 17 -3.67 -15.28 14.69
CA SER A 17 -3.62 -14.11 15.58
C SER A 17 -4.82 -13.19 15.40
N ALA A 18 -5.22 -12.93 14.15
CA ALA A 18 -6.36 -12.09 13.81
C ALA A 18 -7.69 -12.64 14.30
N LEU A 19 -7.87 -13.97 14.32
CA LEU A 19 -9.09 -14.61 14.83
C LEU A 19 -9.38 -14.23 16.28
N LYS A 20 -8.34 -14.13 17.13
CA LYS A 20 -8.51 -13.67 18.53
C LYS A 20 -9.08 -12.26 18.56
N THR A 21 -8.54 -11.37 17.74
CA THR A 21 -9.03 -10.00 17.59
C THR A 21 -10.46 -9.97 17.05
N PHE A 22 -10.80 -10.77 16.05
CA PHE A 22 -12.14 -10.81 15.44
C PHE A 22 -13.21 -11.35 16.41
N VAL A 23 -12.89 -12.40 17.16
CA VAL A 23 -13.78 -12.98 18.17
C VAL A 23 -14.06 -11.99 19.30
N ILE A 24 -13.14 -11.06 19.58
CA ILE A 24 -13.32 -10.01 20.58
C ILE A 24 -14.02 -8.78 19.97
N ALA A 25 -13.64 -8.35 18.77
CA ALA A 25 -14.08 -7.10 18.16
C ALA A 25 -15.59 -7.06 17.87
N VAL A 26 -16.17 -8.14 17.34
CA VAL A 26 -17.61 -8.18 17.02
C VAL A 26 -18.48 -8.15 18.29
N PRO A 27 -18.23 -8.96 19.33
CA PRO A 27 -18.94 -8.83 20.61
C PRO A 27 -18.67 -7.49 21.30
N ALA A 28 -17.43 -6.97 21.25
CA ALA A 28 -17.11 -5.68 21.85
C ALA A 28 -17.87 -4.52 21.20
N SER A 29 -17.99 -4.51 19.86
CA SER A 29 -18.78 -3.51 19.15
C SER A 29 -20.28 -3.65 19.41
N ALA A 30 -20.79 -4.88 19.53
CA ALA A 30 -22.17 -5.12 19.98
C ALA A 30 -22.41 -4.63 21.41
N PHE A 31 -21.49 -4.91 22.33
CA PHE A 31 -21.55 -4.46 23.73
C PHE A 31 -21.48 -2.94 23.84
N LEU A 32 -20.59 -2.30 23.07
CA LEU A 32 -20.52 -0.84 22.98
C LEU A 32 -21.84 -0.27 22.47
N ALA A 33 -22.43 -0.84 21.41
CA ALA A 33 -23.73 -0.41 20.91
C ALA A 33 -24.83 -0.53 21.97
N ILE A 34 -24.84 -1.62 22.74
CA ILE A 34 -25.77 -1.84 23.86
C ILE A 34 -25.59 -0.76 24.94
N ILE A 35 -24.35 -0.44 25.33
CA ILE A 35 -24.06 0.63 26.30
C ILE A 35 -24.54 1.97 25.77
N VAL A 36 -24.20 2.34 24.54
CA VAL A 36 -24.61 3.63 23.97
C VAL A 36 -26.14 3.72 23.89
N CYS A 37 -26.80 2.64 23.45
CA CYS A 37 -28.27 2.56 23.45
C CYS A 37 -28.86 2.70 24.86
N TYR A 38 -28.25 2.06 25.87
CA TYR A 38 -28.68 2.18 27.26
C TYR A 38 -28.52 3.62 27.76
N VAL A 39 -27.38 4.27 27.53
CA VAL A 39 -27.15 5.65 27.96
C VAL A 39 -28.15 6.61 27.29
N ILE A 40 -28.36 6.49 25.98
CA ILE A 40 -29.33 7.32 25.25
C ILE A 40 -30.75 7.07 25.76
N SER A 41 -31.12 5.81 25.98
CA SER A 41 -32.46 5.44 26.47
C SER A 41 -32.65 5.91 27.92
N ALA A 42 -31.63 5.79 28.77
CA ALA A 42 -31.66 6.22 30.17
C ALA A 42 -31.82 7.73 30.29
N ALA A 43 -31.15 8.49 29.43
CA ALA A 43 -31.33 9.93 29.36
C ALA A 43 -32.75 10.35 28.92
N ARG A 44 -33.46 9.51 28.17
CA ARG A 44 -34.80 9.82 27.63
C ARG A 44 -35.95 9.32 28.51
N ARG A 45 -35.83 8.10 29.06
CA ARG A 45 -36.91 7.38 29.73
C ARG A 45 -36.61 7.03 31.20
N GLY A 46 -35.40 7.33 31.67
CA GLY A 46 -34.91 6.90 32.98
C GLY A 46 -34.20 5.53 32.94
N PRO A 47 -33.36 5.21 33.94
CA PRO A 47 -32.45 4.07 33.89
C PRO A 47 -33.15 2.70 33.89
N VAL A 48 -34.27 2.57 34.61
CA VAL A 48 -35.02 1.31 34.70
C VAL A 48 -35.73 0.98 33.38
N GLU A 49 -36.44 1.95 32.80
CA GLU A 49 -37.10 1.79 31.50
C GLU A 49 -36.09 1.57 30.38
N ALA A 50 -34.93 2.20 30.47
CA ALA A 50 -33.84 2.00 29.52
C ALA A 50 -33.33 0.56 29.52
N PHE A 51 -33.19 -0.05 30.69
CA PHE A 51 -32.80 -1.45 30.81
C PHE A 51 -33.81 -2.37 30.10
N TYR A 52 -35.11 -2.23 30.37
CA TYR A 52 -36.14 -3.04 29.72
C TYR A 52 -36.22 -2.82 28.22
N ALA A 53 -36.08 -1.56 27.76
CA ALA A 53 -36.04 -1.25 26.34
C ALA A 53 -34.88 -1.97 25.62
N VAL A 54 -33.67 -1.89 26.17
CA VAL A 54 -32.48 -2.52 25.57
C VAL A 54 -32.54 -4.05 25.66
N ALA A 55 -32.97 -4.60 26.81
CA ALA A 55 -33.18 -6.04 26.98
C ALA A 55 -34.22 -6.58 25.98
N GLY A 56 -35.31 -5.85 25.76
CA GLY A 56 -36.32 -6.18 24.75
C GLY A 56 -35.76 -6.19 23.32
N VAL A 57 -34.87 -5.24 23.00
CA VAL A 57 -34.19 -5.21 21.69
C VAL A 57 -33.30 -6.45 21.52
N ILE A 58 -32.50 -6.82 22.53
CA ILE A 58 -31.65 -8.01 22.49
C ILE A 58 -32.50 -9.29 22.34
N ALA A 59 -33.55 -9.44 23.15
CA ALA A 59 -34.45 -10.58 23.08
C ALA A 59 -35.14 -10.68 21.70
N SER A 60 -35.55 -9.54 21.12
CA SER A 60 -36.13 -9.50 19.78
C SER A 60 -35.11 -9.84 18.69
N ALA A 61 -33.86 -9.41 18.85
CA ALA A 61 -32.78 -9.69 17.91
C ALA A 61 -32.56 -11.20 17.78
N ILE A 62 -32.38 -11.88 18.92
CA ILE A 62 -32.08 -13.32 18.98
C ILE A 62 -33.33 -14.16 18.66
N GLY A 63 -34.48 -13.82 19.26
CA GLY A 63 -35.65 -14.68 19.21
C GLY A 63 -36.55 -14.51 17.97
N LYS A 64 -36.52 -13.35 17.30
CA LYS A 64 -37.47 -13.03 16.21
C LYS A 64 -36.83 -12.45 14.97
N ASP A 65 -35.92 -11.49 15.13
CA ASP A 65 -35.44 -10.70 14.00
C ASP A 65 -34.36 -11.43 13.21
N LEU A 66 -33.32 -12.00 13.86
CA LEU A 66 -32.26 -12.76 13.20
C LEU A 66 -32.78 -14.01 12.48
N PRO A 67 -33.55 -14.93 13.12
CA PRO A 67 -33.97 -16.18 12.48
C PRO A 67 -34.93 -15.97 11.32
N ALA A 68 -35.70 -14.89 11.36
CA ALA A 68 -36.73 -14.60 10.38
C ALA A 68 -36.29 -13.59 9.30
N THR A 69 -35.02 -13.18 9.30
CA THR A 69 -34.44 -12.37 8.21
C THR A 69 -34.59 -13.10 6.88
N SER A 70 -35.01 -12.40 5.83
CA SER A 70 -35.12 -12.99 4.48
C SER A 70 -34.29 -12.21 3.47
N ALA A 71 -33.44 -12.93 2.75
CA ALA A 71 -32.68 -12.42 1.62
C ALA A 71 -33.58 -11.74 0.57
N ARG A 72 -34.81 -12.23 0.34
CA ARG A 72 -35.74 -11.63 -0.63
C ARG A 72 -36.20 -10.23 -0.23
N ARG A 73 -36.46 -9.99 1.06
CA ARG A 73 -36.81 -8.65 1.57
C ARG A 73 -35.62 -7.71 1.54
N ILE A 74 -34.44 -8.20 1.92
CA ILE A 74 -33.18 -7.45 1.84
C ILE A 74 -32.92 -6.99 0.40
N LEU A 75 -33.03 -7.90 -0.58
CA LEU A 75 -32.85 -7.58 -2.01
C LEU A 75 -33.90 -6.59 -2.54
N ALA A 76 -35.14 -6.65 -2.04
CA ALA A 76 -36.18 -5.69 -2.40
C ALA A 76 -35.84 -4.27 -1.92
N VAL A 77 -35.37 -4.13 -0.68
CA VAL A 77 -34.89 -2.86 -0.11
C VAL A 77 -33.63 -2.37 -0.84
N ALA A 78 -32.69 -3.25 -1.14
CA ALA A 78 -31.50 -2.93 -1.90
C ALA A 78 -31.85 -2.40 -3.30
N ARG A 79 -32.74 -3.06 -4.03
CA ARG A 79 -33.19 -2.61 -5.36
C ARG A 79 -33.89 -1.26 -5.32
N LEU A 80 -34.68 -0.98 -4.27
CA LEU A 80 -35.26 0.35 -4.08
C LEU A 80 -34.17 1.40 -3.86
N THR A 81 -33.19 1.09 -3.01
CA THR A 81 -32.05 1.96 -2.72
C THR A 81 -31.23 2.28 -3.98
N VAL A 82 -31.01 1.29 -4.86
CA VAL A 82 -30.35 1.48 -6.17
C VAL A 82 -31.12 2.49 -7.03
N LYS A 83 -32.45 2.30 -7.16
CA LYS A 83 -33.30 3.21 -7.95
C LYS A 83 -33.26 4.62 -7.39
N GLU A 84 -33.23 4.76 -6.07
CA GLU A 84 -33.15 6.04 -5.40
C GLU A 84 -31.79 6.72 -5.61
N ALA A 85 -30.68 5.98 -5.45
CA ALA A 85 -29.33 6.49 -5.65
C ALA A 85 -29.12 7.02 -7.08
N ILE A 86 -29.61 6.29 -8.09
CA ILE A 86 -29.52 6.72 -9.50
C ILE A 86 -30.28 8.05 -9.72
N ARG A 87 -31.44 8.22 -9.09
CA ARG A 87 -32.25 9.46 -9.20
C ARG A 87 -31.63 10.66 -8.50
N ARG A 88 -30.76 10.45 -7.50
CA ARG A 88 -30.06 11.50 -6.75
C ARG A 88 -28.86 12.11 -7.50
N ARG A 89 -28.89 12.09 -8.84
CA ARG A 89 -27.84 12.64 -9.72
C ARG A 89 -26.45 12.04 -9.47
N LEU A 90 -26.36 10.74 -9.17
CA LEU A 90 -25.08 10.03 -9.05
C LEU A 90 -24.18 10.17 -10.30
N ILE A 91 -24.81 10.32 -11.46
CA ILE A 91 -24.15 10.63 -12.74
C ILE A 91 -23.26 11.88 -12.62
N VAL A 92 -23.55 12.83 -11.72
CA VAL A 92 -22.70 14.01 -11.49
C VAL A 92 -21.32 13.62 -11.00
N ALA A 93 -21.21 12.65 -10.07
CA ALA A 93 -19.90 12.18 -9.62
C ALA A 93 -19.12 11.54 -10.78
N PHE A 94 -19.79 10.73 -11.61
CA PHE A 94 -19.18 10.16 -12.80
C PHE A 94 -18.77 11.23 -13.83
N ILE A 95 -19.55 12.29 -14.01
CA ILE A 95 -19.19 13.42 -14.87
C ILE A 95 -17.98 14.17 -14.31
N ILE A 96 -17.97 14.47 -13.00
CA ILE A 96 -16.82 15.11 -12.33
C ILE A 96 -15.56 14.28 -12.52
N PHE A 97 -15.67 12.95 -12.38
CA PHE A 97 -14.57 12.03 -12.64
C PHE A 97 -14.03 12.15 -14.07
N VAL A 98 -14.90 12.08 -15.08
CA VAL A 98 -14.50 12.22 -16.49
C VAL A 98 -13.87 13.58 -16.74
N ILE A 99 -14.42 14.66 -16.18
CA ILE A 99 -13.85 16.01 -16.29
C ILE A 99 -12.45 16.06 -15.68
N ALA A 100 -12.26 15.51 -14.48
CA ALA A 100 -10.95 15.47 -13.83
C ALA A 100 -9.89 14.80 -14.72
N PHE A 101 -10.26 13.78 -15.48
CA PHE A 101 -9.37 13.07 -16.39
C PHE A 101 -9.09 13.83 -17.69
N LEU A 102 -10.09 14.54 -18.22
CA LEU A 102 -9.90 15.43 -19.36
C LEU A 102 -8.89 16.54 -19.05
N PHE A 103 -8.89 17.06 -17.82
CA PHE A 103 -7.92 18.06 -17.38
C PHE A 103 -6.60 17.47 -16.88
N ALA A 104 -6.55 16.18 -16.54
CA ALA A 104 -5.35 15.52 -16.03
C ALA A 104 -4.15 15.68 -16.96
N GLY A 105 -4.37 15.56 -18.28
CA GLY A 105 -3.31 15.72 -19.28
C GLY A 105 -2.60 17.08 -19.27
N TRP A 106 -3.19 18.11 -18.65
CA TRP A 106 -2.53 19.42 -18.47
C TRP A 106 -1.62 19.47 -17.23
N PHE A 107 -1.89 18.63 -16.22
CA PHE A 107 -1.16 18.62 -14.95
C PHE A 107 -0.14 17.47 -14.87
N LEU A 108 -0.33 16.40 -15.64
CA LEU A 108 0.59 15.27 -15.67
C LEU A 108 1.76 15.59 -16.60
N ASP A 109 2.95 15.82 -16.04
CA ASP A 109 4.15 16.14 -16.82
C ASP A 109 4.80 14.86 -17.40
N PRO A 110 4.79 14.66 -18.73
CA PRO A 110 5.44 13.51 -19.36
C PRO A 110 6.97 13.55 -19.26
N ARG A 111 7.55 14.67 -18.82
CA ARG A 111 9.00 14.85 -18.61
C ARG A 111 9.49 14.33 -17.27
N SER A 112 8.59 13.89 -16.39
CA SER A 112 8.94 13.24 -15.12
C SER A 112 9.87 12.04 -15.35
N ASP A 113 10.75 11.78 -14.39
CA ASP A 113 11.64 10.60 -14.41
C ASP A 113 10.85 9.28 -14.25
N ASP A 114 9.70 9.34 -13.58
CA ASP A 114 8.74 8.22 -13.47
C ASP A 114 7.32 8.69 -13.86
N PRO A 115 7.00 8.67 -15.16
CA PRO A 115 5.68 9.04 -15.64
C PRO A 115 4.60 8.01 -15.24
N ALA A 116 4.95 6.71 -15.16
CA ALA A 116 4.00 5.66 -14.81
C ALA A 116 3.44 5.84 -13.40
N HIS A 117 4.31 6.06 -12.41
CA HIS A 117 3.90 6.32 -11.03
C HIS A 117 2.98 7.55 -10.94
N LEU A 118 3.29 8.61 -11.69
CA LEU A 118 2.53 9.85 -11.70
C LEU A 118 1.10 9.64 -12.27
N TYR A 119 0.96 8.94 -13.40
CA TYR A 119 -0.34 8.61 -13.97
C TYR A 119 -1.16 7.67 -13.07
N LEU A 120 -0.54 6.60 -12.56
CA LEU A 120 -1.18 5.61 -11.69
C LEU A 120 -1.63 6.24 -10.36
N SER A 121 -0.74 6.98 -9.70
CA SER A 121 -1.06 7.68 -8.45
C SER A 121 -2.22 8.65 -8.63
N PHE A 122 -2.19 9.47 -9.68
CA PHE A 122 -3.26 10.44 -9.95
C PHE A 122 -4.62 9.74 -10.11
N VAL A 123 -4.67 8.71 -10.95
CA VAL A 123 -5.90 7.99 -11.30
C VAL A 123 -6.48 7.24 -10.09
N LEU A 124 -5.64 6.52 -9.34
CA LEU A 124 -6.07 5.73 -8.18
C LEU A 124 -6.50 6.64 -7.02
N THR A 125 -5.71 7.68 -6.71
CA THR A 125 -6.01 8.63 -5.64
C THR A 125 -7.25 9.46 -5.95
N THR A 126 -7.41 9.96 -7.18
CA THR A 126 -8.60 10.71 -7.59
C THR A 126 -9.86 9.84 -7.49
N THR A 127 -9.79 8.60 -7.96
CA THR A 127 -10.90 7.63 -7.83
C THR A 127 -11.26 7.40 -6.37
N ASN A 128 -10.26 7.16 -5.52
CA ASN A 128 -10.49 6.86 -4.11
C ASN A 128 -11.23 8.01 -3.40
N TYR A 129 -10.69 9.24 -3.49
CA TYR A 129 -11.31 10.40 -2.83
C TYR A 129 -12.71 10.70 -3.34
N LEU A 130 -12.93 10.65 -4.65
CA LEU A 130 -14.25 10.93 -5.23
C LEU A 130 -15.30 9.94 -4.75
N VAL A 131 -14.96 8.65 -4.74
CA VAL A 131 -15.90 7.59 -4.35
C VAL A 131 -16.16 7.60 -2.85
N ILE A 132 -15.16 7.91 -2.00
CA ILE A 132 -15.37 8.14 -0.56
C ILE A 132 -16.36 9.30 -0.33
N VAL A 133 -16.15 10.45 -0.98
CA VAL A 133 -17.05 11.62 -0.83
C VAL A 133 -18.47 11.28 -1.28
N LEU A 134 -18.61 10.58 -2.41
CA LEU A 134 -19.90 10.12 -2.92
C LEU A 134 -20.58 9.16 -1.93
N ALA A 135 -19.83 8.18 -1.40
CA ALA A 135 -20.34 7.19 -0.45
C ALA A 135 -20.83 7.85 0.84
N ILE A 136 -20.05 8.76 1.42
CA ILE A 136 -20.48 9.56 2.58
C ILE A 136 -21.78 10.29 2.25
N SER A 137 -21.82 11.01 1.13
CA SER A 137 -22.98 11.83 0.76
C SER A 137 -24.27 11.02 0.58
N LEU A 138 -24.19 9.84 -0.04
CA LEU A 138 -25.35 8.97 -0.27
C LEU A 138 -25.78 8.21 0.99
N ALA A 139 -24.83 7.61 1.70
CA ALA A 139 -25.10 6.73 2.83
C ALA A 139 -25.65 7.51 4.04
N THR A 140 -25.03 8.64 4.38
CA THR A 140 -25.41 9.46 5.55
C THR A 140 -26.76 10.17 5.38
N ALA A 141 -27.15 10.46 4.13
CA ALA A 141 -28.43 11.08 3.83
C ALA A 141 -29.59 10.08 3.74
N SER A 142 -29.29 8.78 3.61
CA SER A 142 -30.27 7.75 3.25
C SER A 142 -31.49 7.71 4.19
N ILE A 143 -31.31 7.29 5.43
CA ILE A 143 -32.40 7.14 6.41
C ILE A 143 -33.00 8.50 6.87
N PRO A 144 -32.21 9.56 7.16
CA PRO A 144 -32.77 10.84 7.57
C PRO A 144 -33.68 11.47 6.52
N SER A 145 -33.38 11.27 5.23
CA SER A 145 -34.23 11.76 4.15
C SER A 145 -35.54 10.98 4.01
N ASP A 146 -35.53 9.67 4.28
CA ASP A 146 -36.75 8.86 4.36
C ASP A 146 -37.66 9.31 5.51
N ILE A 147 -37.06 9.69 6.64
CA ILE A 147 -37.78 10.21 7.81
C ILE A 147 -38.40 11.57 7.46
N LYS A 148 -37.60 12.50 6.89
CA LYS A 148 -38.08 13.84 6.51
C LYS A 148 -39.20 13.78 5.47
N SER A 149 -39.14 12.84 4.53
CA SER A 149 -40.18 12.61 3.51
C SER A 149 -41.36 11.77 4.01
N LYS A 150 -41.35 11.32 5.27
CA LYS A 150 -42.33 10.40 5.87
C LYS A 150 -42.46 9.04 5.16
N THR A 151 -41.55 8.70 4.24
CA THR A 151 -41.55 7.44 3.51
C THR A 151 -41.31 6.25 4.44
N ILE A 152 -40.43 6.41 5.45
CA ILE A 152 -40.08 5.32 6.38
C ILE A 152 -41.30 4.77 7.14
N TYR A 153 -42.27 5.62 7.48
CA TYR A 153 -43.50 5.22 8.19
C TYR A 153 -44.37 4.26 7.35
N THR A 154 -44.26 4.33 6.01
CA THR A 154 -44.93 3.39 5.10
C THR A 154 -44.18 2.06 4.93
N ILE A 155 -42.89 2.04 5.29
CA ILE A 155 -42.05 0.84 5.22
C ILE A 155 -42.20 0.03 6.50
N VAL A 156 -42.17 0.68 7.67
CA VAL A 156 -42.29 0.01 8.98
C VAL A 156 -43.67 -0.59 9.25
N THR A 157 -44.71 -0.20 8.51
CA THR A 157 -46.04 -0.83 8.55
C THR A 157 -46.10 -2.16 7.79
N LYS A 158 -45.10 -2.44 6.94
CA LYS A 158 -44.93 -3.74 6.29
C LYS A 158 -44.09 -4.66 7.19
N PRO A 159 -44.18 -5.99 7.06
CA PRO A 159 -43.38 -6.93 7.84
C PRO A 159 -41.91 -6.96 7.37
N VAL A 160 -41.23 -5.82 7.49
CA VAL A 160 -39.81 -5.60 7.18
C VAL A 160 -39.09 -5.25 8.47
N ARG A 161 -38.02 -5.97 8.76
CA ARG A 161 -37.29 -5.84 10.03
C ARG A 161 -36.22 -4.76 9.95
N ALA A 162 -35.82 -4.21 11.09
CA ALA A 162 -34.78 -3.18 11.16
C ALA A 162 -33.46 -3.65 10.52
N SER A 163 -33.07 -4.91 10.75
CA SER A 163 -31.88 -5.52 10.15
C SER A 163 -31.98 -5.58 8.62
N GLU A 164 -33.15 -5.93 8.09
CA GLU A 164 -33.40 -6.01 6.65
C GLU A 164 -33.33 -4.62 5.97
N ILE A 165 -33.72 -3.55 6.69
CA ILE A 165 -33.61 -2.17 6.20
C ILE A 165 -32.14 -1.74 6.13
N VAL A 166 -31.37 -1.90 7.22
CA VAL A 166 -29.96 -1.48 7.28
C VAL A 166 -29.12 -2.26 6.26
N VAL A 167 -29.21 -3.60 6.27
CA VAL A 167 -28.47 -4.46 5.33
C VAL A 167 -28.88 -4.19 3.89
N GLY A 168 -30.19 -4.04 3.63
CA GLY A 168 -30.69 -3.72 2.29
C GLY A 168 -30.15 -2.38 1.77
N ARG A 169 -30.11 -1.34 2.61
CA ARG A 169 -29.54 -0.03 2.25
C ARG A 169 -28.05 -0.13 1.93
N VAL A 170 -27.28 -0.80 2.80
CA VAL A 170 -25.84 -1.03 2.59
C VAL A 170 -25.58 -1.79 1.28
N LEU A 171 -26.25 -2.92 1.05
CA LEU A 171 -26.09 -3.70 -0.18
C LEU A 171 -26.51 -2.91 -1.43
N GLY A 172 -27.56 -2.10 -1.34
CA GLY A 172 -28.00 -1.23 -2.43
C GLY A 172 -26.96 -0.19 -2.83
N PHE A 173 -26.38 0.52 -1.84
CA PHE A 173 -25.30 1.48 -2.11
C PHE A 173 -24.01 0.79 -2.55
N ALA A 174 -23.66 -0.34 -1.93
CA ALA A 174 -22.50 -1.14 -2.33
C ALA A 174 -22.61 -1.57 -3.81
N ALA A 175 -23.77 -2.05 -4.26
CA ALA A 175 -23.99 -2.44 -5.65
C ALA A 175 -23.83 -1.26 -6.63
N VAL A 176 -24.37 -0.09 -6.27
CA VAL A 176 -24.24 1.13 -7.09
C VAL A 176 -22.77 1.55 -7.21
N ILE A 177 -22.05 1.55 -6.10
CA ILE A 177 -20.63 1.89 -6.03
C ILE A 177 -19.78 0.87 -6.79
N SER A 178 -20.10 -0.43 -6.71
CA SER A 178 -19.42 -1.47 -7.49
C SER A 178 -19.52 -1.21 -8.99
N VAL A 179 -20.72 -0.91 -9.51
CA VAL A 179 -20.90 -0.62 -10.94
C VAL A 179 -20.13 0.64 -11.33
N LEU A 180 -20.16 1.68 -10.49
CA LEU A 180 -19.40 2.91 -10.72
C LEU A 180 -17.89 2.65 -10.75
N LEU A 181 -17.36 1.91 -9.77
CA LEU A 181 -15.93 1.59 -9.68
C LEU A 181 -15.46 0.71 -10.85
N VAL A 182 -16.28 -0.22 -11.34
CA VAL A 182 -15.95 -1.00 -12.54
C VAL A 182 -15.82 -0.10 -13.76
N ALA A 183 -16.75 0.86 -13.94
CA ALA A 183 -16.67 1.83 -15.02
C ALA A 183 -15.43 2.75 -14.88
N MET A 184 -15.16 3.24 -13.67
CA MET A 184 -13.98 4.06 -13.39
C MET A 184 -12.68 3.27 -13.62
N CYS A 185 -12.63 1.99 -13.23
CA CYS A 185 -11.50 1.10 -13.47
C CYS A 185 -11.21 0.95 -14.96
N ALA A 186 -12.24 0.67 -15.77
CA ALA A 186 -12.09 0.53 -17.22
C ALA A 186 -11.58 1.83 -17.87
N ILE A 187 -12.18 2.98 -17.54
CA ILE A 187 -11.76 4.29 -18.08
C ILE A 187 -10.33 4.62 -17.65
N SER A 188 -10.00 4.33 -16.40
CA SER A 188 -8.68 4.55 -15.83
C SER A 188 -7.59 3.71 -16.46
N TYR A 189 -7.86 2.42 -16.66
CA TYR A 189 -6.95 1.55 -17.36
C TYR A 189 -6.70 2.04 -18.80
N LEU A 190 -7.77 2.44 -19.51
CA LEU A 190 -7.65 3.00 -20.85
C LEU A 190 -6.87 4.31 -20.87
N PHE A 191 -7.08 5.18 -19.88
CA PHE A 191 -6.38 6.45 -19.75
C PHE A 191 -4.88 6.25 -19.50
N VAL A 192 -4.51 5.37 -18.57
CA VAL A 192 -3.10 5.07 -18.26
C VAL A 192 -2.42 4.40 -19.46
N ASN A 193 -3.02 3.36 -20.03
CA ASN A 193 -2.44 2.65 -21.17
C ASN A 193 -2.27 3.59 -22.38
N ARG A 194 -3.26 4.45 -22.68
CA ARG A 194 -3.13 5.42 -23.78
C ARG A 194 -2.17 6.57 -23.46
N GLY A 195 -2.11 7.03 -22.21
CA GLY A 195 -1.22 8.09 -21.79
C GLY A 195 0.26 7.70 -21.83
N MET A 196 0.55 6.41 -21.65
CA MET A 196 1.91 5.86 -21.66
C MET A 196 2.39 5.42 -23.05
N ARG A 197 1.47 5.22 -24.01
CA ARG A 197 1.82 4.81 -25.37
C ARG A 197 2.49 5.94 -26.13
N HIS A 198 3.67 5.66 -26.66
CA HIS A 198 4.40 6.52 -27.58
C HIS A 198 5.27 5.65 -28.49
N GLU A 199 5.69 6.22 -29.61
CA GLU A 199 6.53 5.55 -30.59
C GLU A 199 7.84 6.32 -30.71
N HIS A 200 8.90 5.57 -31.03
CA HIS A 200 10.18 6.11 -31.40
C HIS A 200 10.56 5.59 -32.78
N GLN A 201 11.38 6.34 -33.50
CA GLN A 201 12.05 5.86 -34.70
C GLN A 201 13.54 5.78 -34.44
N VAL A 202 14.27 5.02 -35.25
CA VAL A 202 15.73 5.01 -35.18
C VAL A 202 16.26 6.25 -35.89
N ASN A 203 17.19 6.96 -35.25
CA ASN A 203 17.92 8.04 -35.89
C ASN A 203 19.02 7.43 -36.77
N GLU A 204 18.77 7.34 -38.08
CA GLU A 204 19.65 6.69 -39.06
C GLU A 204 21.08 7.24 -39.05
N GLU A 205 21.26 8.53 -38.77
CA GLU A 205 22.59 9.18 -38.72
C GLU A 205 23.44 8.73 -37.53
N SER A 206 22.80 8.18 -36.48
CA SER A 206 23.48 7.75 -35.26
C SER A 206 23.89 6.28 -35.26
N VAL A 207 23.55 5.52 -36.31
CA VAL A 207 23.75 4.07 -36.36
C VAL A 207 25.21 3.74 -36.68
N ILE A 208 25.85 3.00 -35.79
CA ILE A 208 27.21 2.50 -35.93
C ILE A 208 27.14 0.97 -36.03
N VAL A 209 27.65 0.41 -37.12
CA VAL A 209 27.75 -1.04 -37.31
C VAL A 209 29.10 -1.52 -36.78
N SER A 210 29.07 -2.41 -35.79
CA SER A 210 30.28 -3.01 -35.24
C SER A 210 30.98 -3.86 -36.30
N PRO A 211 32.31 -3.77 -36.45
CA PRO A 211 33.04 -4.61 -37.40
C PRO A 211 32.92 -6.10 -37.03
N VAL A 212 32.79 -6.96 -38.04
CA VAL A 212 32.75 -8.42 -37.89
C VAL A 212 34.09 -8.91 -37.34
N ALA A 213 34.10 -9.68 -36.24
CA ALA A 213 35.31 -10.34 -35.77
C ALA A 213 35.78 -11.37 -36.79
N GLU A 214 37.02 -11.23 -37.29
CA GLU A 214 37.63 -12.15 -38.27
C GLU A 214 37.46 -13.61 -37.83
N GLY A 215 36.80 -14.41 -38.67
CA GLY A 215 36.61 -15.84 -38.45
C GLY A 215 35.25 -16.27 -37.89
N SER A 216 34.36 -15.35 -37.52
CA SER A 216 32.98 -15.69 -37.18
C SER A 216 32.04 -15.36 -38.35
N GLY A 217 31.34 -16.36 -38.89
CA GLY A 217 30.39 -16.21 -40.01
C GLY A 217 29.09 -15.45 -39.66
N ALA A 218 29.09 -14.66 -38.57
CA ALA A 218 27.97 -13.85 -38.11
C ALA A 218 28.25 -12.37 -38.43
N GLY A 219 27.29 -11.67 -39.03
CA GLY A 219 27.40 -10.24 -39.31
C GLY A 219 27.67 -9.40 -38.04
N GLY A 220 28.15 -8.18 -38.19
CA GLY A 220 28.39 -7.29 -37.05
C GLY A 220 27.07 -6.82 -36.43
N GLY A 221 27.03 -6.68 -35.10
CA GLY A 221 25.92 -6.00 -34.41
C GLY A 221 25.84 -4.52 -34.78
N SER A 222 24.75 -3.85 -34.40
CA SER A 222 24.59 -2.41 -34.66
C SER A 222 24.14 -1.69 -33.39
N GLU A 223 24.66 -0.50 -33.15
CA GLU A 223 24.29 0.36 -32.01
C GLU A 223 23.91 1.75 -32.52
N GLY A 224 23.02 2.46 -31.83
CA GLY A 224 22.59 3.79 -32.23
C GLY A 224 21.64 4.44 -31.23
N LEU A 225 21.03 5.55 -31.64
CA LEU A 225 20.05 6.29 -30.86
C LEU A 225 18.68 6.32 -31.54
N THR A 226 17.62 6.41 -30.76
CA THR A 226 16.28 6.73 -31.27
C THR A 226 16.08 8.24 -31.44
N THR A 227 15.05 8.62 -32.19
CA THR A 227 14.53 9.98 -32.27
C THR A 227 14.07 10.47 -30.90
N SER A 228 14.14 11.79 -30.69
CA SER A 228 13.65 12.38 -29.43
C SER A 228 12.15 12.65 -29.53
N ASP A 229 11.37 11.65 -29.13
CA ASP A 229 9.92 11.72 -29.04
C ASP A 229 9.49 11.74 -27.57
N SER A 230 8.34 12.36 -27.27
CA SER A 230 7.82 12.43 -25.89
C SER A 230 8.88 12.88 -24.85
N TYR A 231 9.74 13.82 -25.23
CA TYR A 231 10.79 14.43 -24.41
C TYR A 231 11.85 13.49 -23.85
N HIS A 232 12.12 12.36 -24.49
CA HIS A 232 13.28 11.52 -24.20
C HIS A 232 13.74 10.78 -25.46
N ARG A 233 14.84 10.04 -25.35
CA ARG A 233 15.38 9.18 -26.40
C ARG A 233 16.10 8.01 -25.74
N HIS A 234 16.35 6.98 -26.53
CA HIS A 234 16.99 5.76 -26.09
C HIS A 234 18.25 5.47 -26.89
N SER A 235 19.21 4.80 -26.25
CA SER A 235 20.26 4.08 -26.98
C SER A 235 19.81 2.65 -27.24
N PHE A 236 20.19 2.06 -28.36
CA PHE A 236 19.82 0.68 -28.69
C PHE A 236 21.01 -0.13 -29.17
N LYS A 237 20.95 -1.44 -28.93
CA LYS A 237 21.95 -2.41 -29.38
C LYS A 237 21.25 -3.61 -30.00
N VAL A 238 21.69 -3.97 -31.20
CA VAL A 238 21.11 -5.02 -32.03
C VAL A 238 22.15 -6.09 -32.31
N ASN A 239 21.74 -7.34 -32.19
CA ASN A 239 22.57 -8.49 -32.53
C ASN A 239 22.77 -8.61 -34.06
N PRO A 240 23.66 -9.52 -34.52
CA PRO A 240 23.88 -9.78 -35.96
C PRO A 240 22.62 -10.13 -36.75
N GLN A 241 21.62 -10.70 -36.09
CA GLN A 241 20.33 -11.09 -36.67
C GLN A 241 19.37 -9.92 -36.80
N GLY A 242 19.75 -8.71 -36.38
CA GLY A 242 18.90 -7.54 -36.47
C GLY A 242 17.86 -7.44 -35.35
N VAL A 243 17.98 -8.19 -34.26
CA VAL A 243 17.07 -8.11 -33.09
C VAL A 243 17.80 -7.59 -31.85
N GLY A 244 17.17 -6.68 -31.14
CA GLY A 244 17.76 -6.00 -29.99
C GLY A 244 16.72 -5.34 -29.10
N VAL A 245 17.21 -4.61 -28.11
CA VAL A 245 16.40 -3.78 -27.21
C VAL A 245 17.09 -2.46 -26.98
N THR A 246 16.33 -1.45 -26.57
CA THR A 246 16.88 -0.20 -26.08
C THR A 246 17.40 -0.33 -24.64
N ASP A 247 18.17 0.67 -24.20
CA ASP A 247 18.38 0.96 -22.79
C ASP A 247 17.07 1.29 -22.08
N LYS A 248 17.08 1.17 -20.75
CA LYS A 248 15.93 1.50 -19.90
C LYS A 248 16.03 2.97 -19.48
N VAL A 249 15.14 3.81 -20.01
CA VAL A 249 15.02 5.23 -19.68
C VAL A 249 13.60 5.47 -19.19
N ARG A 250 13.44 6.25 -18.11
CA ARG A 250 12.11 6.52 -17.49
C ARG A 250 11.24 5.26 -17.30
N GLY A 251 11.87 4.22 -16.76
CA GLY A 251 11.18 2.98 -16.38
C GLY A 251 10.82 2.03 -17.53
N HIS A 252 11.09 2.34 -18.79
CA HIS A 252 10.72 1.48 -19.93
C HIS A 252 11.83 1.36 -20.98
N ARG A 253 11.64 0.42 -21.90
CA ARG A 253 12.51 0.13 -23.04
C ARG A 253 11.67 -0.27 -24.24
N HIS A 254 12.26 -0.35 -25.42
CA HIS A 254 11.59 -0.81 -26.63
C HIS A 254 12.32 -2.00 -27.23
N ALA A 255 11.55 -2.94 -27.81
CA ALA A 255 12.11 -3.94 -28.71
C ALA A 255 12.53 -3.26 -30.02
N VAL A 256 13.71 -3.61 -30.54
CA VAL A 256 14.21 -3.09 -31.81
C VAL A 256 14.46 -4.25 -32.76
N ALA A 257 13.89 -4.18 -33.96
CA ALA A 257 14.07 -5.19 -34.99
C ALA A 257 14.43 -4.53 -36.32
N ARG A 258 15.37 -5.10 -37.06
CA ARG A 258 15.67 -4.67 -38.43
C ARG A 258 14.43 -4.90 -39.29
N ASP A 259 14.10 -3.90 -40.10
CA ASP A 259 12.95 -3.99 -40.99
C ASP A 259 13.22 -5.05 -42.07
N VAL A 260 12.22 -5.91 -42.29
CA VAL A 260 12.26 -6.98 -43.30
C VAL A 260 12.10 -6.39 -44.70
N ALA A 261 11.37 -5.29 -44.85
CA ALA A 261 11.12 -4.64 -46.13
C ALA A 261 12.28 -3.74 -46.57
N ASN A 262 12.98 -3.11 -45.63
CA ASN A 262 14.13 -2.26 -45.89
C ASN A 262 15.28 -2.58 -44.93
N PRO A 263 16.29 -3.37 -45.34
CA PRO A 263 17.37 -3.82 -44.46
C PRO A 263 18.24 -2.71 -43.85
N SER A 264 18.12 -1.46 -44.33
CA SER A 264 18.80 -0.29 -43.76
C SER A 264 18.02 0.40 -42.64
N SER A 265 16.73 0.09 -42.44
CA SER A 265 15.90 0.67 -41.38
C SER A 265 15.65 -0.31 -40.23
N TYR A 266 15.30 0.24 -39.09
CA TYR A 266 14.98 -0.48 -37.86
C TYR A 266 13.63 -0.02 -37.33
N LEU A 267 12.80 -0.98 -36.95
CA LEU A 267 11.51 -0.77 -36.31
C LEU A 267 11.66 -0.83 -34.80
N VAL A 268 11.05 0.12 -34.12
CA VAL A 268 10.98 0.19 -32.66
C VAL A 268 9.56 -0.18 -32.23
N GLY A 269 9.44 -1.15 -31.32
CA GLY A 269 8.16 -1.64 -30.80
C GLY A 269 7.50 -0.71 -29.78
N GLU A 270 6.33 -1.12 -29.27
CA GLU A 270 5.66 -0.43 -28.16
C GLU A 270 6.56 -0.40 -26.90
N PRO A 271 6.39 0.60 -26.00
CA PRO A 271 7.16 0.68 -24.76
C PRO A 271 6.84 -0.49 -23.83
N GLU A 272 7.89 -1.23 -23.46
CA GLU A 272 7.84 -2.36 -22.54
C GLU A 272 8.42 -1.95 -21.17
N GLY A 273 7.73 -2.36 -20.10
CA GLY A 273 8.22 -2.24 -18.74
C GLY A 273 7.77 -1.00 -17.95
N ALA A 274 7.03 -0.09 -18.60
CA ALA A 274 6.43 1.07 -17.92
C ALA A 274 5.33 0.68 -16.91
N LEU A 275 4.52 -0.32 -17.26
CA LEU A 275 3.37 -0.79 -16.49
C LEU A 275 3.60 -2.25 -16.09
N GLU A 276 4.34 -2.44 -15.01
CA GLU A 276 4.70 -3.78 -14.50
C GLU A 276 4.13 -3.99 -13.09
N ALA A 277 3.91 -5.26 -12.75
CA ALA A 277 3.65 -5.67 -11.37
C ALA A 277 4.83 -6.50 -10.88
N ARG A 278 5.91 -5.83 -10.47
CA ARG A 278 7.13 -6.48 -9.97
C ARG A 278 6.82 -7.27 -8.71
N VAL A 279 7.37 -8.48 -8.59
CA VAL A 279 7.17 -9.35 -7.44
C VAL A 279 8.49 -9.43 -6.66
N PRO A 280 8.75 -8.47 -5.76
CA PRO A 280 9.93 -8.54 -4.91
C PRO A 280 9.75 -9.66 -3.88
N ILE A 281 10.80 -10.46 -3.69
CA ILE A 281 10.97 -11.40 -2.59
C ILE A 281 11.92 -10.73 -1.61
N TYR A 282 11.46 -10.54 -0.38
CA TYR A 282 12.23 -9.88 0.66
C TYR A 282 12.87 -10.89 1.61
N GLY A 283 14.10 -10.59 2.03
CA GLY A 283 14.83 -11.35 3.03
C GLY A 283 14.65 -10.78 4.43
N GLN A 284 15.12 -11.50 5.44
CA GLN A 284 15.27 -10.99 6.80
C GLN A 284 16.62 -10.27 6.94
N LEU A 285 16.59 -9.04 7.46
CA LEU A 285 17.78 -8.19 7.60
C LEU A 285 18.40 -8.32 8.99
N ARG A 286 19.73 -8.47 9.04
CA ARG A 286 20.57 -8.36 10.24
C ARG A 286 21.82 -7.54 9.97
N PHE A 287 22.43 -6.96 11.01
CA PHE A 287 23.61 -6.12 10.88
C PHE A 287 24.84 -6.75 11.53
N LEU A 288 26.00 -6.41 10.97
CA LEU A 288 27.30 -6.51 11.64
C LEU A 288 27.79 -5.09 11.93
N ASP A 289 28.42 -4.89 13.09
CA ASP A 289 29.06 -3.63 13.48
C ASP A 289 30.37 -3.38 12.71
N ARG A 290 31.02 -2.26 13.01
CA ARG A 290 32.28 -1.83 12.38
C ARG A 290 33.40 -2.86 12.54
N GLU A 291 33.38 -3.63 13.62
CA GLU A 291 34.32 -4.69 13.97
C GLU A 291 33.92 -6.07 13.41
N GLY A 292 32.72 -6.19 12.84
CA GLY A 292 32.18 -7.43 12.26
C GLY A 292 31.41 -8.31 13.24
N ASN A 293 31.08 -7.81 14.45
CA ASN A 293 30.26 -8.55 15.41
C ASN A 293 28.76 -8.36 15.11
N PRO A 294 27.89 -9.32 15.48
CA PRO A 294 26.45 -9.17 15.33
C PRO A 294 25.89 -7.93 16.06
N ALA A 295 25.05 -7.17 15.36
CA ALA A 295 24.37 -5.99 15.87
C ALA A 295 22.88 -6.00 15.50
N ASP A 296 22.04 -5.47 16.40
CA ASP A 296 20.59 -5.39 16.18
C ASP A 296 20.20 -4.32 15.15
N LYS A 297 20.97 -3.22 15.10
CA LYS A 297 20.80 -2.11 14.16
C LYS A 297 22.16 -1.65 13.63
N GLY A 298 22.15 -1.04 12.46
CA GLY A 298 23.31 -0.31 11.94
C GLY A 298 23.55 1.01 12.70
N VAL A 299 24.47 1.82 12.19
CA VAL A 299 24.84 3.12 12.77
C VAL A 299 23.72 4.14 12.53
N ASN A 300 23.42 4.97 13.54
CA ASN A 300 22.56 6.14 13.36
C ASN A 300 23.43 7.36 13.00
N VAL A 301 23.14 7.99 11.87
CA VAL A 301 23.88 9.16 11.34
C VAL A 301 23.24 10.52 11.73
N GLY A 302 22.36 10.52 12.73
CA GLY A 302 21.64 11.73 13.19
C GLY A 302 20.35 12.01 12.41
N LYS A 303 19.74 10.99 11.79
CA LYS A 303 18.44 11.10 11.14
C LYS A 303 17.33 10.79 12.16
N GLU A 304 16.32 11.65 12.22
CA GLU A 304 15.13 11.45 13.08
C GLU A 304 14.29 10.27 12.63
N TRP A 305 14.27 9.97 11.33
CA TRP A 305 13.54 8.83 10.80
C TRP A 305 14.40 7.56 10.85
N GLU A 306 14.06 6.65 11.77
CA GLU A 306 14.81 5.40 12.03
C GLU A 306 14.49 4.23 11.08
N TYR A 307 13.70 4.44 10.02
CA TYR A 307 13.35 3.35 9.10
C TYR A 307 14.58 2.67 8.49
N ARG A 308 15.63 3.45 8.19
CA ARG A 308 16.91 2.96 7.68
C ARG A 308 18.00 3.06 8.74
N SER A 309 18.81 2.01 8.84
CA SER A 309 20.07 2.02 9.59
C SER A 309 21.25 2.05 8.64
N TYR A 310 22.41 2.58 9.08
CA TYR A 310 23.52 2.86 8.19
C TYR A 310 24.72 1.92 8.37
N ILE A 311 25.35 1.58 7.25
CA ILE A 311 26.57 0.75 7.18
C ILE A 311 27.75 1.68 6.96
N GLU A 312 28.74 1.66 7.86
CA GLU A 312 29.95 2.48 7.75
C GLU A 312 30.88 1.97 6.64
N GLY A 313 31.27 2.86 5.73
CA GLY A 313 32.17 2.54 4.64
C GLY A 313 33.61 2.27 5.08
N ARG A 314 34.27 1.35 4.37
CA ARG A 314 35.64 0.87 4.67
C ARG A 314 35.79 0.32 6.10
N SER A 315 34.77 -0.38 6.57
CA SER A 315 34.75 -1.12 7.83
C SER A 315 34.26 -2.56 7.61
N LEU A 316 34.17 -3.37 8.67
CA LEU A 316 33.54 -4.68 8.62
C LEU A 316 32.01 -4.62 8.76
N ALA A 317 31.44 -3.41 8.92
CA ALA A 317 30.00 -3.22 8.98
C ALA A 317 29.35 -3.79 7.72
N THR A 318 28.32 -4.62 7.93
CA THR A 318 27.67 -5.38 6.86
C THR A 318 26.19 -5.44 7.14
N ALA A 319 25.36 -5.22 6.12
CA ALA A 319 23.95 -5.60 6.18
C ALA A 319 23.79 -6.95 5.48
N ILE A 320 23.17 -7.91 6.16
CA ILE A 320 22.98 -9.28 5.67
C ILE A 320 21.50 -9.53 5.51
N TRP A 321 21.08 -9.87 4.30
CA TRP A 321 19.74 -10.37 4.02
C TRP A 321 19.76 -11.88 3.88
N THR A 322 19.00 -12.57 4.71
CA THR A 322 18.75 -14.00 4.58
C THR A 322 17.43 -14.21 3.84
N PHE A 323 17.51 -14.81 2.66
CA PHE A 323 16.36 -15.21 1.86
C PHE A 323 16.05 -16.68 2.11
N GLU A 324 14.77 -17.04 2.06
CA GLU A 324 14.28 -18.42 2.23
C GLU A 324 13.41 -18.83 1.05
N GLY A 325 13.31 -20.13 0.79
CA GLY A 325 12.49 -20.69 -0.30
C GLY A 325 13.05 -20.44 -1.71
N ILE A 326 14.35 -20.19 -1.85
CA ILE A 326 14.99 -19.90 -3.13
C ILE A 326 15.16 -21.18 -3.94
N THR A 327 14.54 -21.25 -5.12
CA THR A 327 14.71 -22.37 -6.06
C THR A 327 15.13 -21.90 -7.44
N PRO A 328 15.82 -22.75 -8.24
CA PRO A 328 16.18 -22.40 -9.61
C PRO A 328 14.97 -22.09 -10.50
N ALA A 329 13.80 -22.66 -10.20
CA ALA A 329 12.57 -22.47 -10.97
C ALA A 329 12.01 -21.04 -10.88
N ASP A 330 12.37 -20.31 -9.83
CA ASP A 330 11.94 -18.94 -9.60
C ASP A 330 12.62 -17.94 -10.55
N PHE A 331 13.72 -18.33 -11.22
CA PHE A 331 14.57 -17.43 -12.01
C PHE A 331 14.78 -17.94 -13.44
N ARG A 332 14.04 -17.37 -14.40
CA ARG A 332 13.94 -17.87 -15.80
C ARG A 332 15.18 -17.64 -16.69
N GLU A 333 16.02 -16.66 -16.38
CA GLU A 333 17.13 -16.22 -17.25
C GLU A 333 18.51 -16.78 -16.84
N GLY A 334 18.58 -17.71 -15.88
CA GLY A 334 19.85 -18.23 -15.38
C GLY A 334 20.70 -17.19 -14.64
N ASN A 335 20.11 -16.06 -14.24
CA ASN A 335 20.69 -15.04 -13.38
C ASN A 335 19.76 -14.83 -12.18
N LEU A 336 20.31 -14.38 -11.05
CA LEU A 336 19.57 -13.94 -9.88
C LEU A 336 19.45 -12.40 -9.92
N PRO A 337 18.29 -11.83 -10.30
CA PRO A 337 18.07 -10.39 -10.29
C PRO A 337 17.87 -9.89 -8.85
N ILE A 338 18.74 -8.98 -8.44
CA ILE A 338 18.66 -8.27 -7.16
C ILE A 338 18.26 -6.83 -7.46
N ALA A 339 17.23 -6.34 -6.78
CA ALA A 339 16.87 -4.93 -6.77
C ALA A 339 17.24 -4.31 -5.43
N MET A 340 17.92 -3.16 -5.48
CA MET A 340 18.31 -2.42 -4.28
C MET A 340 17.96 -0.93 -4.38
N THR A 341 17.53 -0.36 -3.27
CA THR A 341 17.24 1.08 -3.13
C THR A 341 17.99 1.61 -1.91
N LEU A 342 19.22 2.06 -2.12
CA LEU A 342 20.11 2.44 -1.02
C LEU A 342 19.97 3.94 -0.69
N GLY A 343 19.92 4.26 0.61
CA GLY A 343 20.20 5.60 1.06
C GLY A 343 21.71 5.83 1.08
N VAL A 344 22.17 7.01 0.67
CA VAL A 344 23.58 7.40 0.83
C VAL A 344 23.65 8.57 1.80
N PHE A 345 24.44 8.41 2.86
CA PHE A 345 24.77 9.52 3.76
C PHE A 345 26.24 9.87 3.61
N ARG A 346 26.49 11.10 3.15
CA ARG A 346 27.83 11.63 2.94
C ARG A 346 28.24 12.52 4.10
N THR A 347 29.38 12.23 4.72
CA THR A 347 29.93 13.06 5.80
C THR A 347 30.54 14.37 5.29
N HIS A 348 30.98 14.41 4.04
CA HIS A 348 31.54 15.58 3.39
C HIS A 348 30.95 15.74 1.98
N LYS A 349 30.61 16.99 1.62
CA LYS A 349 29.87 17.33 0.40
C LYS A 349 30.77 17.80 -0.76
N GLY A 350 32.08 17.52 -0.69
CA GLY A 350 33.09 18.05 -1.60
C GLY A 350 33.00 17.52 -3.05
N ASP A 351 32.43 16.33 -3.23
CA ASP A 351 32.11 15.74 -4.52
C ASP A 351 30.73 15.07 -4.39
N ILE A 352 29.78 15.55 -5.19
CA ILE A 352 28.40 15.04 -5.24
C ILE A 352 28.11 14.30 -6.55
N GLU A 353 29.02 14.36 -7.53
CA GLU A 353 28.86 13.70 -8.84
C GLU A 353 29.33 12.26 -8.77
N THR A 354 30.43 12.00 -8.05
CA THR A 354 30.95 10.65 -7.86
C THR A 354 29.96 9.82 -7.02
N ARG A 355 29.60 8.65 -7.55
CA ARG A 355 28.73 7.68 -6.87
C ARG A 355 29.51 6.90 -5.82
N VAL A 356 28.82 6.50 -4.76
CA VAL A 356 29.45 5.74 -3.66
C VAL A 356 29.54 4.27 -4.03
N ARG A 357 30.72 3.68 -3.91
CA ARG A 357 30.98 2.30 -4.29
C ARG A 357 30.58 1.34 -3.18
N GLY A 358 29.96 0.25 -3.59
CA GLY A 358 29.53 -0.83 -2.74
C GLY A 358 29.96 -2.18 -3.29
N VAL A 359 29.91 -3.19 -2.43
CA VAL A 359 30.10 -4.58 -2.84
C VAL A 359 28.96 -5.45 -2.33
N VAL A 360 28.54 -6.38 -3.17
CA VAL A 360 27.60 -7.45 -2.82
C VAL A 360 28.38 -8.76 -2.77
N ILE A 361 28.18 -9.54 -1.71
CA ILE A 361 28.79 -10.85 -1.51
C ILE A 361 27.67 -11.86 -1.24
N LEU A 362 27.61 -12.93 -2.01
CA LEU A 362 26.70 -14.05 -1.75
C LEU A 362 27.42 -15.07 -0.87
N SER A 363 26.76 -15.49 0.22
CA SER A 363 27.31 -16.43 1.20
C SER A 363 26.34 -17.60 1.41
N SER A 364 26.88 -18.80 1.50
CA SER A 364 26.10 -19.97 1.91
C SER A 364 25.78 -19.93 3.40
N VAL A 365 24.58 -20.40 3.76
CA VAL A 365 24.11 -20.55 5.14
C VAL A 365 24.63 -21.85 5.77
N ASN A 366 25.26 -22.74 5.00
CA ASN A 366 25.72 -24.04 5.48
C ASN A 366 26.95 -23.90 6.41
N PRO A 367 26.85 -24.23 7.71
CA PRO A 367 27.98 -24.13 8.63
C PRO A 367 29.07 -25.18 8.38
N ARG A 368 28.77 -26.26 7.64
CA ARG A 368 29.73 -27.33 7.32
C ARG A 368 30.57 -27.05 6.08
N LYS A 369 30.10 -26.16 5.19
CA LYS A 369 30.78 -25.75 3.96
C LYS A 369 30.57 -24.24 3.77
N PRO A 370 31.23 -23.39 4.57
CA PRO A 370 31.13 -21.94 4.41
C PRO A 370 31.76 -21.56 3.07
N LEU A 371 30.93 -21.17 2.12
CA LEU A 371 31.35 -20.77 0.78
C LEU A 371 30.83 -19.37 0.51
N GLN A 372 31.69 -18.51 -0.05
CA GLN A 372 31.36 -17.14 -0.42
C GLN A 372 31.82 -16.84 -1.84
N CYS A 373 31.08 -16.01 -2.57
CA CYS A 373 31.54 -15.52 -3.87
C CYS A 373 32.47 -14.31 -3.72
N GLU A 374 33.31 -14.08 -4.72
CA GLU A 374 34.11 -12.84 -4.81
C GLU A 374 33.20 -11.61 -4.74
N PRO A 375 33.65 -10.50 -4.11
CA PRO A 375 32.84 -9.29 -4.01
C PRO A 375 32.48 -8.73 -5.38
N ILE A 376 31.19 -8.57 -5.63
CA ILE A 376 30.65 -7.98 -6.86
C ILE A 376 30.52 -6.48 -6.62
N GLY A 377 31.44 -5.71 -7.19
CA GLY A 377 31.46 -4.26 -7.09
C GLY A 377 30.34 -3.60 -7.88
N PHE A 378 29.74 -2.56 -7.32
CA PHE A 378 28.76 -1.71 -7.98
C PHE A 378 28.87 -0.26 -7.49
N GLU A 379 28.36 0.67 -8.28
CA GLU A 379 28.24 2.08 -7.91
C GLU A 379 26.78 2.38 -7.53
N SER A 380 26.56 3.04 -6.40
CA SER A 380 25.22 3.32 -5.89
C SER A 380 24.46 4.31 -6.78
N GLN A 381 23.16 4.10 -6.92
CA GLN A 381 22.26 5.08 -7.48
C GLN A 381 21.39 5.67 -6.38
N GLU A 382 21.54 6.97 -6.14
CA GLU A 382 20.72 7.67 -5.15
C GLU A 382 19.31 7.92 -5.73
N PHE A 383 18.27 7.69 -4.94
CA PHE A 383 16.86 7.95 -5.26
C PHE A 383 16.24 7.10 -6.40
N SER A 384 16.97 6.14 -6.96
CA SER A 384 16.43 5.15 -7.91
C SER A 384 16.68 3.72 -7.43
N THR A 385 15.82 2.80 -7.86
CA THR A 385 16.06 1.37 -7.66
C THR A 385 17.09 0.89 -8.67
N GLN A 386 18.21 0.37 -8.17
CA GLN A 386 19.26 -0.23 -8.97
C GLN A 386 19.02 -1.74 -9.08
N GLN A 387 19.12 -2.29 -10.29
CA GLN A 387 19.02 -3.72 -10.55
C GLN A 387 20.39 -4.29 -10.88
N LEU A 388 20.81 -5.33 -10.18
CA LEU A 388 22.00 -6.13 -10.45
C LEU A 388 21.58 -7.53 -10.85
N ARG A 389 22.12 -8.05 -11.96
CA ARG A 389 21.87 -9.42 -12.42
C ARG A 389 23.07 -10.27 -12.05
N ILE A 390 22.93 -11.07 -11.00
CA ILE A 390 24.01 -11.94 -10.53
C ILE A 390 24.05 -13.19 -11.43
N PRO A 391 25.17 -13.50 -12.09
CA PRO A 391 25.25 -14.69 -12.93
C PRO A 391 25.15 -15.96 -12.08
N ARG A 392 24.57 -17.02 -12.64
CA ARG A 392 24.49 -18.33 -11.96
C ARG A 392 25.87 -18.91 -11.64
N LYS A 393 26.86 -18.65 -12.49
CA LYS A 393 28.24 -19.09 -12.27
C LYS A 393 29.05 -17.97 -11.65
N LEU A 394 29.61 -18.25 -10.48
CA LEU A 394 30.36 -17.28 -9.68
C LEU A 394 31.76 -17.80 -9.37
N ARG A 395 32.66 -16.90 -8.98
CA ARG A 395 33.99 -17.24 -8.48
C ARG A 395 33.98 -17.29 -6.95
N PRO A 396 34.55 -18.32 -6.31
CA PRO A 396 34.61 -18.40 -4.86
C PRO A 396 35.76 -17.56 -4.28
N VAL A 397 35.62 -17.11 -3.03
CA VAL A 397 36.67 -16.47 -2.23
C VAL A 397 37.62 -17.54 -1.66
N GLY A 398 38.94 -17.34 -1.77
CA GLY A 398 39.96 -18.17 -1.11
C GLY A 398 40.80 -19.04 -2.06
N GLU A 399 41.42 -20.11 -1.54
CA GLU A 399 42.28 -21.04 -2.32
C GLU A 399 41.54 -21.69 -3.51
N ASP A 400 40.22 -21.92 -3.36
CA ASP A 400 39.37 -22.44 -4.45
C ASP A 400 39.24 -21.44 -5.62
N GLY A 401 39.27 -20.13 -5.37
CA GLY A 401 39.25 -19.10 -6.41
C GLY A 401 40.57 -19.01 -7.17
N ALA A 402 41.69 -19.25 -6.48
CA ALA A 402 43.02 -19.30 -7.08
C ALA A 402 43.20 -20.49 -8.05
N THR A 403 42.38 -21.54 -7.92
CA THR A 403 42.36 -22.70 -8.85
C THR A 403 41.45 -22.52 -10.07
N GLY A 404 40.73 -21.39 -10.17
CA GLY A 404 39.82 -21.09 -11.30
C GLY A 404 38.52 -21.90 -11.30
N ARG A 405 38.14 -22.50 -10.15
CA ARG A 405 36.91 -23.28 -10.02
C ARG A 405 35.69 -22.35 -9.99
N GLU A 406 34.75 -22.53 -10.91
CA GLU A 406 33.45 -21.87 -10.86
C GLU A 406 32.53 -22.57 -9.85
N ILE A 407 31.78 -21.79 -9.07
CA ILE A 407 30.73 -22.27 -8.16
C ILE A 407 29.35 -21.96 -8.75
N ASP A 408 28.39 -22.85 -8.56
CA ASP A 408 27.00 -22.61 -8.98
C ASP A 408 26.21 -21.94 -7.85
N LEU A 409 25.52 -20.85 -8.17
CA LEU A 409 24.73 -20.10 -7.19
C LEU A 409 23.70 -20.98 -6.49
N PHE A 410 22.97 -21.83 -7.22
CA PHE A 410 21.90 -22.62 -6.63
C PHE A 410 22.40 -23.93 -6.05
N ASP A 411 23.38 -24.57 -6.67
CA ASP A 411 23.84 -25.88 -6.20
C ASP A 411 24.87 -25.78 -5.06
N ASP A 412 25.68 -24.71 -5.01
CA ASP A 412 26.75 -24.54 -4.01
C ASP A 412 26.47 -23.49 -2.92
N LEU A 413 25.78 -22.39 -3.23
CA LEU A 413 25.51 -21.32 -2.25
C LEU A 413 24.16 -21.48 -1.55
N VAL A 414 23.11 -21.84 -2.28
CA VAL A 414 21.79 -22.07 -1.68
C VAL A 414 21.80 -23.38 -0.89
N HIS A 415 21.49 -23.31 0.41
CA HIS A 415 21.40 -24.48 1.28
C HIS A 415 20.02 -24.54 1.93
N GLU A 416 19.29 -25.65 1.73
CA GLU A 416 17.91 -25.82 2.21
C GLU A 416 16.96 -24.69 1.76
N GLY A 417 17.20 -24.16 0.55
CA GLY A 417 16.45 -23.02 0.00
C GLY A 417 16.80 -21.68 0.64
N LYS A 418 17.87 -21.60 1.44
CA LYS A 418 18.33 -20.34 2.06
C LYS A 418 19.57 -19.79 1.38
N LEU A 419 19.62 -18.48 1.22
CA LEU A 419 20.73 -17.73 0.64
C LEU A 419 20.98 -16.46 1.44
N GLU A 420 22.24 -16.15 1.74
CA GLU A 420 22.61 -14.86 2.33
C GLU A 420 23.24 -13.93 1.31
N ILE A 421 22.81 -12.67 1.34
CA ILE A 421 23.35 -11.58 0.53
C ILE A 421 23.86 -10.52 1.48
N TRP A 422 25.17 -10.27 1.41
CA TRP A 422 25.90 -9.36 2.26
C TRP A 422 26.20 -8.09 1.47
N LEU A 423 25.84 -6.94 2.02
CA LEU A 423 26.10 -5.63 1.45
C LEU A 423 27.12 -4.88 2.32
N ARG A 424 28.14 -4.31 1.67
CA ARG A 424 29.13 -3.43 2.32
C ARG A 424 29.33 -2.14 1.52
N CYS A 425 29.66 -1.07 2.25
CA CYS A 425 30.09 0.20 1.69
C CYS A 425 31.63 0.20 1.61
N ASP A 426 32.18 0.49 0.43
CA ASP A 426 33.63 0.41 0.20
C ASP A 426 34.33 1.78 0.37
N ASP A 427 33.58 2.88 0.18
CA ASP A 427 34.17 4.22 0.26
C ASP A 427 34.28 4.74 1.71
N PRO A 428 35.47 5.21 2.13
CA PRO A 428 35.70 5.68 3.50
C PRO A 428 34.91 6.95 3.82
N GLY A 429 34.33 7.00 5.02
CA GLY A 429 33.56 8.16 5.49
C GLY A 429 32.21 8.36 4.77
N GLN A 430 31.79 7.39 3.95
CA GLN A 430 30.47 7.33 3.35
C GLN A 430 29.66 6.21 3.99
N PHE A 431 28.34 6.33 3.96
CA PHE A 431 27.45 5.38 4.63
C PHE A 431 26.31 4.95 3.70
N PHE A 432 25.99 3.65 3.71
CA PHE A 432 24.77 3.14 3.07
C PHE A 432 23.67 2.96 4.10
N GLY A 433 22.59 3.72 3.95
CA GLY A 433 21.35 3.56 4.71
C GLY A 433 20.47 2.49 4.08
N VAL A 434 20.13 1.47 4.86
CA VAL A 434 19.32 0.35 4.41
C VAL A 434 18.27 -0.06 5.44
N ALA A 435 17.14 -0.52 4.93
CA ALA A 435 16.06 -1.17 5.64
C ALA A 435 15.82 -2.56 5.05
N GLN A 436 15.00 -3.37 5.71
CA GLN A 436 14.73 -4.74 5.25
C GLN A 436 14.19 -4.78 3.81
N ALA A 437 13.34 -3.82 3.43
CA ALA A 437 12.75 -3.72 2.10
C ALA A 437 13.67 -3.13 1.02
N ASP A 438 14.86 -2.63 1.39
CA ASP A 438 15.75 -1.97 0.44
C ASP A 438 16.58 -2.93 -0.41
N LEU A 439 16.59 -4.24 -0.11
CA LEU A 439 17.19 -5.28 -0.94
C LEU A 439 16.18 -6.43 -1.13
N SER A 440 15.88 -6.75 -2.39
CA SER A 440 14.93 -7.81 -2.75
C SER A 440 15.40 -8.59 -3.96
N LEU A 441 14.95 -9.84 -4.07
CA LEU A 441 15.09 -10.66 -5.27
C LEU A 441 13.87 -10.45 -6.14
N GLU A 442 14.06 -10.23 -7.44
CA GLU A 442 12.92 -10.01 -8.34
C GLU A 442 12.44 -11.34 -8.94
N ALA A 443 11.27 -11.80 -8.52
CA ALA A 443 10.58 -12.89 -9.20
C ALA A 443 9.94 -12.39 -10.51
N PRO A 444 9.53 -13.28 -11.43
CA PRO A 444 8.88 -12.90 -12.68
C PRO A 444 7.68 -11.98 -12.42
N ASN A 445 7.57 -10.94 -13.24
CA ASN A 445 6.49 -9.96 -13.13
C ASN A 445 5.11 -10.64 -13.16
N ALA A 446 4.22 -10.20 -12.28
CA ALA A 446 2.82 -10.59 -12.29
C ALA A 446 2.05 -9.83 -13.38
N SER A 447 0.81 -10.24 -13.65
CA SER A 447 -0.09 -9.48 -14.54
C SER A 447 -0.38 -8.11 -13.94
N PHE A 448 -0.01 -7.07 -14.71
CA PHE A 448 -0.30 -5.69 -14.36
C PHE A 448 -1.82 -5.44 -14.29
N GLU A 449 -2.60 -6.01 -15.22
CA GLU A 449 -4.04 -5.83 -15.30
C GLU A 449 -4.75 -6.36 -14.06
N TRP A 450 -4.37 -7.56 -13.61
CA TRP A 450 -4.91 -8.12 -12.36
C TRP A 450 -4.52 -7.27 -11.16
N ASN A 451 -3.25 -6.83 -11.10
CA ASN A 451 -2.77 -5.96 -10.03
C ASN A 451 -3.53 -4.62 -9.98
N PHE A 452 -3.80 -4.03 -11.14
CA PHE A 452 -4.62 -2.82 -11.27
C PHE A 452 -6.05 -3.04 -10.75
N VAL A 453 -6.66 -4.19 -11.06
CA VAL A 453 -7.99 -4.56 -10.51
C VAL A 453 -7.93 -4.72 -8.98
N LYS A 454 -6.86 -5.29 -8.40
CA LYS A 454 -6.70 -5.39 -6.95
C LYS A 454 -6.72 -4.02 -6.26
N ALA A 455 -6.11 -2.99 -6.86
CA ALA A 455 -6.19 -1.63 -6.32
C ALA A 455 -7.64 -1.12 -6.26
N TYR A 456 -8.45 -1.40 -7.27
CA TYR A 456 -9.88 -1.06 -7.26
C TYR A 456 -10.70 -1.89 -6.25
N ILE A 457 -10.34 -3.15 -6.03
CA ILE A 457 -10.94 -3.99 -4.98
C ILE A 457 -10.61 -3.41 -3.59
N SER A 458 -9.38 -2.95 -3.38
CA SER A 458 -8.94 -2.26 -2.15
C SER A 458 -9.71 -0.96 -1.92
N ILE A 459 -9.88 -0.11 -2.94
CA ILE A 459 -10.76 1.07 -2.86
C ILE A 459 -12.21 0.64 -2.53
N TRP A 460 -12.71 -0.43 -3.14
CA TRP A 460 -14.05 -0.95 -2.85
C TRP A 460 -14.21 -1.38 -1.39
N PHE A 461 -13.21 -2.01 -0.78
CA PHE A 461 -13.22 -2.35 0.65
C PHE A 461 -13.33 -1.10 1.55
N GLN A 462 -12.50 -0.08 1.30
CA GLN A 462 -12.58 1.19 2.03
C GLN A 462 -13.98 1.80 1.93
N VAL A 463 -14.49 1.89 0.71
CA VAL A 463 -15.78 2.53 0.45
C VAL A 463 -16.95 1.72 1.03
N LEU A 464 -16.90 0.39 1.01
CA LEU A 464 -17.92 -0.47 1.62
C LEU A 464 -18.06 -0.18 3.11
N ILE A 465 -16.94 -0.03 3.82
CA ILE A 465 -16.95 0.33 5.24
C ILE A 465 -17.50 1.75 5.44
N VAL A 466 -17.12 2.70 4.59
CA VAL A 466 -17.67 4.07 4.63
C VAL A 466 -19.19 4.06 4.44
N VAL A 467 -19.71 3.26 3.51
CA VAL A 467 -21.16 3.07 3.32
C VAL A 467 -21.81 2.49 4.58
N CYS A 468 -21.22 1.44 5.18
CA CYS A 468 -21.73 0.85 6.41
C CYS A 468 -21.78 1.88 7.54
N MET A 469 -20.70 2.62 7.77
CA MET A 469 -20.64 3.67 8.78
C MET A 469 -21.66 4.78 8.51
N GLY A 470 -21.74 5.25 7.26
CA GLY A 470 -22.67 6.28 6.85
C GLY A 470 -24.13 5.87 7.07
N VAL A 471 -24.51 4.66 6.66
CA VAL A 471 -25.86 4.11 6.92
C VAL A 471 -26.09 3.98 8.42
N THR A 472 -25.15 3.44 9.18
CA THR A 472 -25.27 3.27 10.64
C THR A 472 -25.46 4.61 11.35
N PHE A 473 -24.65 5.64 11.09
CA PHE A 473 -24.86 6.96 11.69
C PHE A 473 -26.20 7.58 11.29
N SER A 474 -26.63 7.36 10.04
CA SER A 474 -27.91 7.85 9.54
C SER A 474 -29.13 7.27 10.30
N THR A 475 -28.96 6.14 11.03
CA THR A 475 -30.05 5.52 11.82
C THR A 475 -30.44 6.34 13.05
N PHE A 476 -29.55 7.16 13.63
CA PHE A 476 -29.79 7.85 14.90
C PHE A 476 -29.49 9.35 14.91
N VAL A 477 -28.75 9.88 13.93
CA VAL A 477 -28.51 11.33 13.78
C VAL A 477 -29.08 11.89 12.46
N ASN A 478 -29.11 13.22 12.33
CA ASN A 478 -29.48 13.89 11.08
C ASN A 478 -28.34 13.84 10.05
N SER A 479 -28.61 14.19 8.78
CA SER A 479 -27.60 14.07 7.71
C SER A 479 -26.32 14.89 7.97
N PRO A 480 -26.36 16.17 8.38
CA PRO A 480 -25.13 16.92 8.66
C PRO A 480 -24.25 16.29 9.74
N VAL A 481 -24.86 15.81 10.84
CA VAL A 481 -24.12 15.16 11.93
C VAL A 481 -23.61 13.79 11.51
N ALA A 482 -24.37 13.04 10.71
CA ALA A 482 -23.92 11.77 10.14
C ALA A 482 -22.69 11.95 9.24
N ILE A 483 -22.66 13.00 8.40
CA ILE A 483 -21.50 13.34 7.57
C ILE A 483 -20.29 13.63 8.45
N MET A 484 -20.43 14.50 9.46
CA MET A 484 -19.34 14.84 10.37
C MET A 484 -18.80 13.59 11.09
N ALA A 485 -19.69 12.75 11.62
CA ALA A 485 -19.31 11.51 12.28
C ALA A 485 -18.57 10.55 11.32
N SER A 486 -19.06 10.37 10.08
CA SER A 486 -18.36 9.55 9.09
C SER A 486 -16.97 10.08 8.76
N VAL A 487 -16.82 11.39 8.55
CA VAL A 487 -15.53 12.02 8.24
C VAL A 487 -14.55 11.86 9.41
N CYS A 488 -14.97 12.15 10.64
CA CYS A 488 -14.13 12.00 11.82
C CYS A 488 -13.63 10.55 12.01
N ASN A 489 -14.49 9.55 11.76
CA ASN A 489 -14.09 8.15 11.87
C ASN A 489 -13.11 7.73 10.77
N ILE A 490 -13.27 8.22 9.54
CA ILE A 490 -12.31 7.99 8.46
C ILE A 490 -10.95 8.60 8.83
N LEU A 491 -10.93 9.85 9.30
CA LEU A 491 -9.70 10.53 9.72
C LEU A 491 -9.01 9.74 10.85
N LEU A 492 -9.74 9.39 11.91
CA LEU A 492 -9.17 8.59 13.01
C LEU A 492 -8.61 7.24 12.52
N GLY A 493 -9.27 6.59 11.57
CA GLY A 493 -8.79 5.34 10.98
C GLY A 493 -7.53 5.50 10.11
N PHE A 494 -7.21 6.70 9.61
CA PHE A 494 -5.92 6.98 8.96
C PHE A 494 -4.80 7.27 9.98
N PHE A 495 -5.14 7.88 11.12
CA PHE A 495 -4.17 8.29 12.15
C PHE A 495 -3.94 7.22 13.24
N GLY A 496 -4.50 6.02 13.10
CA GLY A 496 -4.42 4.99 14.13
C GLY A 496 -2.99 4.60 14.53
N GLY A 497 -2.09 4.44 13.55
CA GLY A 497 -0.67 4.16 13.78
C GLY A 497 0.02 5.28 14.57
N PHE A 498 -0.19 6.53 14.14
CA PHE A 498 0.35 7.71 14.83
C PHE A 498 -0.14 7.84 16.27
N VAL A 499 -1.42 7.55 16.54
CA VAL A 499 -1.96 7.52 17.91
C VAL A 499 -1.27 6.46 18.77
N SER A 500 -0.97 5.30 18.18
CA SER A 500 -0.23 4.23 18.84
C SER A 500 1.21 4.65 19.17
N GLU A 501 1.93 5.26 18.21
CA GLU A 501 3.29 5.77 18.38
C GLU A 501 3.38 6.87 19.46
N LEU A 502 2.38 7.77 19.52
CA LEU A 502 2.28 8.76 20.59
C LEU A 502 2.05 8.12 21.97
N ARG A 503 1.32 7.00 22.03
CA ARG A 503 1.04 6.28 23.27
C ARG A 503 2.25 5.45 23.75
N THR A 504 3.00 4.85 22.84
CA THR A 504 4.24 4.10 23.16
C THR A 504 5.40 5.03 23.48
N GLY A 505 5.30 6.31 23.12
CA GLY A 505 6.35 7.31 23.32
C GLY A 505 7.42 7.30 22.24
N GLU A 506 7.16 6.65 21.11
CA GLU A 506 8.02 6.64 19.93
C GLU A 506 7.92 7.96 19.16
N ALA A 507 6.74 8.59 19.16
CA ALA A 507 6.55 9.90 18.56
C ALA A 507 6.78 11.04 19.57
N PHE A 508 7.51 12.08 19.15
CA PHE A 508 7.76 13.29 19.94
C PHE A 508 6.57 14.26 19.89
N GLY A 509 6.42 15.08 20.94
CA GLY A 509 5.41 16.15 21.02
C GLY A 509 4.35 15.99 22.10
N GLY A 510 4.23 14.81 22.71
CA GLY A 510 3.27 14.54 23.78
C GLY A 510 1.82 14.40 23.30
N GLY A 511 0.87 14.38 24.22
CA GLY A 511 -0.55 14.25 23.89
C GLY A 511 -1.15 15.53 23.26
N PRO A 512 -2.42 15.48 22.80
CA PRO A 512 -3.03 16.59 22.06
C PRO A 512 -3.06 17.94 22.81
N ILE A 513 -3.24 17.93 24.13
CA ILE A 513 -3.25 19.15 24.96
C ILE A 513 -1.84 19.69 25.08
N GLU A 514 -0.87 18.83 25.40
CA GLU A 514 0.55 19.19 25.42
C GLU A 514 1.01 19.76 24.07
N ALA A 515 0.67 19.12 22.95
CA ALA A 515 0.97 19.59 21.61
C ALA A 515 0.35 20.96 21.31
N THR A 516 -0.89 21.21 21.75
CA THR A 516 -1.56 22.51 21.58
C THR A 516 -0.87 23.61 22.39
N ILE A 517 -0.46 23.31 23.62
CA ILE A 517 0.30 24.26 24.46
C ILE A 517 1.65 24.59 23.81
N ARG A 518 2.36 23.57 23.32
CA ARG A 518 3.64 23.74 22.61
C ARG A 518 3.48 24.57 21.34
N LEU A 519 2.43 24.32 20.56
CA LEU A 519 2.13 25.10 19.35
C LEU A 519 1.91 26.58 19.67
N ALA A 520 1.13 26.86 20.73
CA ALA A 520 0.85 28.23 21.15
C ALA A 520 2.09 28.96 21.69
N ARG A 521 3.00 28.24 22.36
CA ARG A 521 4.26 28.78 22.90
C ARG A 521 5.44 28.74 21.94
N GLN A 522 5.27 28.07 20.79
CA GLN A 522 6.35 27.76 19.83
C GLN A 522 7.50 26.97 20.48
N ASP A 523 7.17 26.08 21.42
CA ASP A 523 8.14 25.23 22.11
C ASP A 523 8.64 24.08 21.22
N ASN A 524 9.92 23.70 21.38
CA ASN A 524 10.48 22.51 20.74
C ASN A 524 9.82 21.22 21.27
N LEU A 525 9.44 20.30 20.39
CA LEU A 525 8.77 19.02 20.68
C LEU A 525 9.53 18.09 21.64
N VAL A 526 10.86 18.16 21.67
CA VAL A 526 11.72 17.28 22.49
C VAL A 526 11.97 17.86 23.89
N LYS A 527 11.77 19.17 24.07
CA LYS A 527 11.97 19.82 25.37
C LYS A 527 10.89 19.35 26.35
N PRO A 528 11.21 18.95 27.60
CA PRO A 528 10.18 18.66 28.60
C PRO A 528 9.25 19.86 28.80
N LEU A 529 7.95 19.61 29.02
CA LEU A 529 7.00 20.68 29.30
C LEU A 529 7.47 21.51 30.49
N GLU A 530 7.54 22.84 30.32
CA GLU A 530 8.20 23.72 31.29
C GLU A 530 7.52 23.70 32.67
N VAL A 531 8.35 23.67 33.72
CA VAL A 531 7.91 23.73 35.12
C VAL A 531 7.34 25.10 35.49
N ASP A 532 7.53 26.12 34.65
CA ASP A 532 7.01 27.48 34.85
C ASP A 532 5.47 27.57 34.76
N LEU A 533 4.83 26.56 34.14
CA LEU A 533 3.37 26.34 34.26
C LEU A 533 2.91 25.95 35.68
N GLY A 534 3.86 25.56 36.53
CA GLY A 534 3.62 24.94 37.82
C GLY A 534 3.49 23.42 37.71
N VAL A 535 4.09 22.71 38.66
CA VAL A 535 4.11 21.23 38.72
C VAL A 535 2.70 20.62 38.68
N VAL A 536 1.72 21.31 39.28
CA VAL A 536 0.32 20.88 39.30
C VAL A 536 -0.31 20.98 37.91
N ALA A 537 -0.09 22.08 37.18
CA ALA A 537 -0.63 22.26 35.84
C ALA A 537 -0.05 21.22 34.86
N VAL A 538 1.27 21.00 34.92
CA VAL A 538 1.93 19.96 34.10
C VAL A 538 1.34 18.57 34.39
N ARG A 539 1.08 18.24 35.66
CA ARG A 539 0.45 16.96 36.03
C ARG A 539 -0.97 16.84 35.51
N ILE A 540 -1.77 17.92 35.57
CA ILE A 540 -3.13 17.94 35.05
C ILE A 540 -3.12 17.73 33.53
N VAL A 541 -2.24 18.44 32.80
CA VAL A 541 -2.09 18.28 31.34
C VAL A 541 -1.76 16.84 31.00
N LYS A 542 -0.72 16.26 31.62
CA LYS A 542 -0.33 14.86 31.37
C LYS A 542 -1.44 13.86 31.72
N PHE A 543 -2.19 14.10 32.79
CA PHE A 543 -3.32 13.25 33.16
C PHE A 543 -4.42 13.30 32.08
N LEU A 544 -4.80 14.50 31.65
CA LEU A 544 -5.82 14.69 30.61
C LEU A 544 -5.37 14.11 29.27
N ASP A 545 -4.11 14.29 28.90
CA ASP A 545 -3.54 13.72 27.69
C ASP A 545 -3.53 12.19 27.74
N ASN A 546 -3.11 11.59 28.85
CA ASN A 546 -3.16 10.14 29.01
C ASN A 546 -4.59 9.59 28.93
N ALA A 547 -5.56 10.32 29.50
CA ALA A 547 -6.97 9.96 29.39
C ALA A 547 -7.47 10.04 27.94
N LEU A 548 -7.14 11.13 27.23
CA LEU A 548 -7.53 11.35 25.85
C LEU A 548 -6.88 10.34 24.90
N LEU A 549 -5.57 10.12 25.03
CA LEU A 549 -4.81 9.12 24.26
C LEU A 549 -5.35 7.71 24.53
N SER A 550 -5.74 7.38 25.76
CA SER A 550 -6.35 6.09 26.07
C SER A 550 -7.69 5.90 25.36
N VAL A 551 -8.50 6.95 25.24
CA VAL A 551 -9.77 6.91 24.49
C VAL A 551 -9.50 6.80 23.00
N MET A 552 -8.59 7.62 22.46
CA MET A 552 -8.24 7.60 21.04
C MET A 552 -7.67 6.24 20.64
N ASP A 553 -6.75 5.68 21.42
CA ASP A 553 -6.21 4.34 21.17
C ASP A 553 -7.30 3.28 21.30
N ALA A 554 -8.18 3.32 22.30
CA ALA A 554 -9.32 2.39 22.35
C ALA A 554 -10.21 2.49 21.10
N MET A 555 -10.36 3.69 20.51
CA MET A 555 -11.08 3.88 19.25
C MET A 555 -10.34 3.29 18.04
N THR A 556 -9.00 3.27 18.01
CA THR A 556 -8.23 2.67 16.89
C THR A 556 -8.47 1.16 16.80
N TRP A 557 -8.73 0.48 17.91
CA TRP A 557 -9.09 -0.95 17.92
C TRP A 557 -10.49 -1.23 17.36
N VAL A 558 -11.42 -0.28 17.50
CA VAL A 558 -12.80 -0.41 17.04
C VAL A 558 -12.95 0.06 15.60
N LEU A 559 -12.19 1.07 15.19
CA LEU A 559 -12.23 1.64 13.87
C LEU A 559 -11.36 0.84 12.88
N PRO A 560 -11.77 0.79 11.61
CA PRO A 560 -10.96 0.16 10.58
C PRO A 560 -9.76 1.04 10.22
N ASP A 561 -8.61 0.40 10.03
CA ASP A 561 -7.40 1.06 9.52
C ASP A 561 -7.56 1.36 8.02
N PHE A 562 -7.91 2.61 7.73
CA PHE A 562 -8.09 3.08 6.35
C PHE A 562 -6.78 3.16 5.59
N SER A 563 -5.65 3.33 6.27
CA SER A 563 -4.33 3.35 5.62
C SER A 563 -4.02 1.97 5.03
N SER A 564 -4.22 0.91 5.82
CA SER A 564 -3.99 -0.48 5.42
C SER A 564 -4.95 -0.93 4.30
N LEU A 565 -6.23 -0.55 4.40
CA LEU A 565 -7.24 -0.91 3.40
C LEU A 565 -6.98 -0.30 2.03
N GLY A 566 -6.26 0.83 1.94
CA GLY A 566 -5.92 1.52 0.69
C GLY A 566 -4.57 1.12 0.09
N ARG A 567 -3.78 0.27 0.77
CA ARG A 567 -2.38 0.02 0.40
C ARG A 567 -2.15 -0.51 -1.00
N ALA A 568 -3.09 -1.27 -1.57
CA ALA A 568 -2.92 -1.80 -2.92
C ALA A 568 -2.75 -0.68 -3.97
N THR A 569 -3.32 0.51 -3.72
CA THR A 569 -3.15 1.66 -4.62
C THR A 569 -1.70 2.16 -4.66
N GLU A 570 -1.00 2.15 -3.53
CA GLU A 570 0.41 2.51 -3.43
C GLU A 570 1.29 1.46 -4.12
N TYR A 571 1.06 0.17 -3.85
CA TYR A 571 1.76 -0.93 -4.53
C TYR A 571 1.68 -0.81 -6.06
N VAL A 572 0.48 -0.64 -6.59
CA VAL A 572 0.27 -0.50 -8.04
C VAL A 572 0.96 0.76 -8.57
N ALA A 573 0.86 1.88 -7.87
CA ALA A 573 1.50 3.13 -8.29
C ALA A 573 3.03 3.02 -8.38
N TYR A 574 3.67 2.25 -7.50
CA TYR A 574 5.12 2.01 -7.52
C TYR A 574 5.55 0.79 -8.38
N ASN A 575 4.66 0.28 -9.23
CA ASN A 575 4.89 -0.89 -10.09
C ASN A 575 5.25 -2.17 -9.32
N PHE A 576 4.65 -2.37 -8.14
CA PHE A 576 4.78 -3.58 -7.33
C PHE A 576 3.47 -4.38 -7.31
N ASN A 577 3.59 -5.70 -7.33
CA ASN A 577 2.46 -6.59 -7.17
C ASN A 577 1.93 -6.55 -5.74
N TYR A 578 0.63 -6.27 -5.60
CA TYR A 578 -0.07 -6.45 -4.35
C TYR A 578 -0.38 -7.93 -4.13
N TYR A 579 0.15 -8.52 -3.07
CA TYR A 579 0.05 -9.96 -2.82
C TYR A 579 -1.39 -10.43 -2.57
N ASP A 580 -1.74 -11.61 -3.09
CA ASP A 580 -3.09 -12.18 -2.93
C ASP A 580 -3.40 -12.52 -1.47
N SER A 581 -2.38 -12.90 -0.69
CA SER A 581 -2.49 -13.09 0.77
C SER A 581 -2.95 -11.82 1.46
N LEU A 582 -2.35 -10.67 1.14
CA LEU A 582 -2.74 -9.37 1.68
C LEU A 582 -4.17 -9.02 1.29
N LEU A 583 -4.54 -9.22 0.03
CA LEU A 583 -5.91 -8.99 -0.42
C LEU A 583 -6.93 -9.84 0.36
N ALA A 584 -6.63 -11.12 0.60
CA ALA A 584 -7.47 -12.00 1.39
C ALA A 584 -7.62 -11.53 2.85
N ARG A 585 -6.54 -11.01 3.46
CA ARG A 585 -6.60 -10.40 4.80
C ARG A 585 -7.52 -9.20 4.82
N GLN A 586 -7.34 -8.28 3.89
CA GLN A 586 -8.16 -7.07 3.81
C GLN A 586 -9.63 -7.41 3.56
N SER A 587 -9.90 -8.42 2.73
CA SER A 587 -11.25 -8.93 2.52
C SER A 587 -11.88 -9.43 3.82
N LEU A 588 -11.16 -10.28 4.58
CA LEU A 588 -11.67 -10.82 5.83
C LEU A 588 -11.86 -9.73 6.89
N SER A 589 -10.86 -8.87 7.08
CA SER A 589 -10.95 -7.72 8.00
C SER A 589 -12.15 -6.84 7.66
N THR A 590 -12.35 -6.53 6.37
CA THR A 590 -13.50 -5.75 5.89
C THR A 590 -14.82 -6.42 6.26
N LEU A 591 -14.97 -7.72 6.04
CA LEU A 591 -16.19 -8.46 6.40
C LEU A 591 -16.49 -8.40 7.91
N VAL A 592 -15.45 -8.51 8.75
CA VAL A 592 -15.58 -8.41 10.21
C VAL A 592 -16.05 -7.02 10.64
N TYR A 593 -15.43 -5.96 10.12
CA TYR A 593 -15.85 -4.58 10.41
C TYR A 593 -17.27 -4.30 9.89
N VAL A 594 -17.61 -4.75 8.68
CA VAL A 594 -18.96 -4.63 8.13
C VAL A 594 -19.98 -5.31 9.04
N ALA A 595 -19.70 -6.52 9.52
CA ALA A 595 -20.59 -7.23 10.44
C ALA A 595 -20.78 -6.45 11.76
N GLY A 596 -19.70 -5.98 12.38
CA GLY A 596 -19.75 -5.18 13.61
C GLY A 596 -20.57 -3.89 13.43
N ILE A 597 -20.31 -3.13 12.36
CA ILE A 597 -21.01 -1.86 12.06
C ILE A 597 -22.49 -2.08 11.76
N LEU A 598 -22.84 -3.18 11.08
CA LEU A 598 -24.24 -3.54 10.81
C LEU A 598 -25.01 -3.89 12.08
N ILE A 599 -24.36 -4.59 13.04
CA ILE A 599 -24.94 -4.87 14.35
C ILE A 599 -25.23 -3.56 15.09
N VAL A 600 -24.27 -2.64 15.12
CA VAL A 600 -24.42 -1.31 15.72
C VAL A 600 -25.60 -0.56 15.08
N GLY A 601 -25.68 -0.53 13.74
CA GLY A 601 -26.77 0.11 13.00
C GLY A 601 -28.14 -0.52 13.29
N TYR A 602 -28.21 -1.85 13.44
CA TYR A 602 -29.43 -2.54 13.84
C TYR A 602 -29.93 -2.09 15.21
N PHE A 603 -29.05 -2.07 16.23
CA PHE A 603 -29.41 -1.67 17.59
C PHE A 603 -29.91 -0.23 17.65
N PHE A 604 -29.23 0.70 16.97
CA PHE A 604 -29.66 2.10 16.91
C PHE A 604 -30.99 2.30 16.20
N LEU A 605 -31.22 1.60 15.08
CA LEU A 605 -32.49 1.72 14.37
C LEU A 605 -33.66 1.14 15.16
N LYS A 606 -33.45 0.00 15.85
CA LYS A 606 -34.48 -0.68 16.62
C LYS A 606 -34.86 0.05 17.91
N THR A 607 -33.88 0.68 18.58
CA THR A 607 -34.11 1.47 19.80
C THR A 607 -34.80 2.80 19.51
N ARG A 608 -34.74 3.28 18.26
CA ARG A 608 -35.44 4.48 17.81
C ARG A 608 -36.93 4.18 17.64
N GLU A 609 -37.77 4.94 18.34
CA GLU A 609 -39.23 4.92 18.17
C GLU A 609 -39.58 5.50 16.79
N ILE A 610 -39.66 4.65 15.76
CA ILE A 610 -40.11 5.03 14.40
C ILE A 610 -41.61 4.74 14.22
N ALA A 611 -42.24 4.06 15.17
CA ALA A 611 -43.68 3.94 15.27
C ALA A 611 -44.07 3.88 16.76
N ALA A 612 -44.80 4.89 17.21
CA ALA A 612 -45.69 4.83 18.37
C ALA A 612 -47.11 5.01 17.86
#